data_AF-A0A2U0S452-F1
#
_entry.id   AF-A0A2U0S452-F1
#
_cell.length_a   1.000
_cell.length_b   1.000
_cell.length_c   1.000
_cell.angle_alpha   90.00
_cell.angle_beta   90.00
_cell.angle_gamma   90.00
#
_symmetry.space_group_name_H-M   'P 1'
#
loop_
_entity.id
_entity.type
_entity.pdbx_description
1 polymer ?
#
loop_
_entity_poly.entity_id
_entity_poly.type
_entity_poly.pdbx_seq_one_letter_code
_entity_poly.pdbx_strand_id
1 'polypeptide(L)'
;MIDLLPATINTVIFILQIIVGIYLLSTVSQNEILAYTGAGLYAFSGIVFGWLPIIEFRKKGKVKNGKSYIHTTQIVETGIYSI
;
A
#
# COMPACT_ATOMS: atom_id res chain seq x y z
N MET A 1 12.02 9.53 18.20
CA MET A 1 12.07 10.88 17.58
C MET A 1 13.05 10.94 16.41
N ILE A 2 14.20 10.24 16.49
CA ILE A 2 15.19 10.12 15.39
C ILE A 2 14.58 9.52 14.10
N ASP A 3 13.63 8.60 14.20
CA ASP A 3 13.02 7.95 13.02
C ASP A 3 11.91 8.77 12.33
N LEU A 4 11.47 9.87 12.92
CA LEU A 4 10.34 10.64 12.38
C LEU A 4 10.73 11.37 11.09
N LEU A 5 11.96 11.87 11.03
CA LEU A 5 12.48 12.60 9.87
C LEU A 5 12.54 11.71 8.61
N PRO A 6 13.22 10.55 8.61
CA PRO A 6 13.23 9.67 7.44
C PRO A 6 11.84 9.14 7.09
N ALA A 7 11.00 8.80 8.07
CA ALA A 7 9.64 8.33 7.82
C ALA A 7 8.78 9.40 7.12
N THR A 8 8.88 10.65 7.57
CA THR A 8 8.12 11.77 6.98
C THR A 8 8.60 12.06 5.57
N ILE A 9 9.91 12.14 5.34
CA ILE A 9 10.49 12.38 4.02
C ILE A 9 10.06 11.28 3.04
N ASN A 10 10.19 10.01 3.43
CA ASN A 10 9.79 8.88 2.59
C ASN A 10 8.30 8.93 2.24
N THR A 11 7.44 9.26 3.21
CA THR A 11 5.99 9.37 2.98
C THR A 11 5.69 10.49 1.98
N VAL A 12 6.31 11.66 2.13
CA VAL A 12 6.12 12.79 1.21
C VAL A 12 6.61 12.45 -0.20
N ILE A 13 7.81 11.88 -0.33
CA ILE A 13 8.38 11.49 -1.63
C ILE A 13 7.51 10.43 -2.30
N PHE A 14 7.03 9.44 -1.56
CA PHE A 14 6.15 8.39 -2.09
C PHE A 14 4.84 8.97 -2.64
N ILE A 15 4.23 9.92 -1.94
CA ILE A 15 3.02 10.62 -2.40
C ILE A 15 3.32 11.42 -3.67
N LEU A 16 4.43 12.18 -3.70
CA LEU A 16 4.84 12.96 -4.87
C LEU A 16 5.09 12.08 -6.09
N GLN A 17 5.73 10.92 -5.90
CA GLN A 17 5.91 9.90 -6.95
C GLN A 17 4.58 9.49 -7.59
N ILE A 18 3.55 9.24 -6.78
CA ILE A 18 2.23 8.83 -7.30
C ILE A 18 1.60 9.96 -8.11
N ILE A 19 1.65 11.20 -7.60
CA ILE A 19 1.11 12.38 -8.28
C ILE A 19 1.80 12.59 -9.63
N VAL A 20 3.13 12.59 -9.64
CA VAL A 20 3.94 12.76 -10.85
C VAL A 20 3.68 11.62 -11.83
N GLY A 21 3.61 10.38 -11.34
CA GLY A 21 3.31 9.20 -12.17
C GLY A 21 1.96 9.30 -12.87
N ILE A 22 0.92 9.75 -12.17
CA ILE A 22 -0.41 9.95 -12.77
C ILE A 22 -0.39 11.10 -13.78
N TYR A 23 0.25 12.23 -13.45
CA TYR A 23 0.35 13.38 -14.34
C TYR A 23 1.07 13.05 -15.66
N LEU A 24 2.11 12.22 -15.59
CA LEU A 24 2.91 11.82 -16.75
C LEU A 24 2.34 10.62 -17.52
N LEU A 25 1.33 9.93 -16.97
CA LEU A 25 0.87 8.63 -17.48
C LEU A 25 0.43 8.68 -18.95
N SER A 26 -0.32 9.71 -19.34
CA SER A 26 -0.85 9.87 -20.70
C SER A 26 0.10 10.64 -21.64
N THR A 27 1.17 11.24 -21.12
CA THR A 27 2.02 12.16 -21.88
C THR A 27 3.38 11.58 -22.26
N VAL A 28 3.88 10.61 -21.50
CA VAL A 28 5.26 10.09 -21.65
C VAL A 28 5.32 8.77 -22.41
N SER A 29 4.22 7.99 -22.46
CA SER A 29 4.27 6.66 -23.06
C SER A 29 4.05 6.68 -24.58
N GLN A 30 4.91 5.97 -25.30
CA GLN A 30 4.69 5.66 -26.72
C GLN A 30 3.61 4.58 -26.93
N ASN A 31 3.30 3.80 -25.88
CA ASN A 31 2.30 2.73 -25.91
C ASN A 31 1.36 2.85 -24.70
N GLU A 32 0.15 3.32 -24.94
CA GLU A 32 -0.84 3.56 -23.89
C GLU A 32 -1.23 2.28 -23.15
N ILE A 33 -1.40 1.16 -23.87
CA ILE A 33 -1.80 -0.12 -23.26
C ILE A 33 -0.76 -0.55 -22.22
N LEU A 34 0.53 -0.48 -22.57
CA LEU A 34 1.59 -0.84 -21.64
C LEU A 34 1.63 0.09 -20.42
N ALA A 35 1.47 1.39 -20.62
CA ALA A 35 1.47 2.37 -19.54
C ALA A 35 0.31 2.18 -18.56
N TYR A 36 -0.91 2.07 -19.06
CA TYR A 36 -2.10 1.86 -18.22
C TYR A 36 -2.08 0.49 -17.55
N THR A 37 -1.55 -0.55 -18.22
CA THR A 37 -1.38 -1.87 -17.61
C THR A 37 -0.38 -1.81 -16.46
N GLY A 38 0.78 -1.18 -16.66
CA GLY A 38 1.79 -1.01 -15.62
C GLY A 38 1.27 -0.20 -14.43
N ALA A 39 0.58 0.92 -14.68
CA ALA A 39 -0.04 1.73 -13.64
C ALA A 39 -1.15 0.97 -12.90
N GLY A 40 -1.96 0.20 -13.62
CA GLY A 40 -2.99 -0.67 -13.04
C GLY A 40 -2.40 -1.75 -12.15
N LEU A 41 -1.34 -2.43 -12.58
CA LEU A 41 -0.61 -3.41 -11.79
C LEU A 41 0.03 -2.79 -10.55
N TYR A 42 0.64 -1.61 -10.68
CA TYR A 42 1.19 -0.86 -9.55
C TYR A 42 0.10 -0.53 -8.52
N ALA A 43 -1.02 0.04 -8.94
CA ALA A 43 -2.14 0.37 -8.06
C ALA A 43 -2.74 -0.89 -7.40
N PHE A 44 -2.96 -1.94 -8.18
CA PHE A 44 -3.44 -3.24 -7.68
C PHE A 44 -2.50 -3.80 -6.61
N SER A 45 -1.18 -3.78 -6.85
CA SER A 45 -0.19 -4.29 -5.91
C SER A 45 -0.21 -3.52 -4.59
N GLY A 46 -0.34 -2.19 -4.62
CA GLY A 46 -0.43 -1.36 -3.42
C GLY A 46 -1.71 -1.62 -2.61
N ILE A 47 -2.85 -1.78 -3.28
CA ILE A 47 -4.12 -2.05 -2.61
C ILE A 47 -4.11 -3.46 -1.99
N VAL A 48 -3.71 -4.45 -2.77
CA VAL A 48 -3.77 -5.87 -2.35
C VAL A 48 -2.65 -6.20 -1.36
N PHE A 49 -1.40 -5.85 -1.65
CA PHE A 49 -0.29 -6.25 -0.77
C PHE A 49 0.09 -5.17 0.26
N GLY A 50 -0.30 -3.92 0.05
CA GLY A 50 -0.12 -2.87 1.06
C GLY A 50 -1.27 -2.82 2.05
N TRP A 51 -2.51 -2.72 1.57
CA TRP A 51 -3.66 -2.39 2.43
C TRP A 51 -4.42 -3.59 2.97
N LEU A 52 -4.59 -4.65 2.17
CA LEU A 52 -5.32 -5.85 2.60
C LEU A 52 -4.71 -6.48 3.87
N PRO A 53 -3.37 -6.66 4.00
CA PRO A 53 -2.72 -7.09 5.25
C PRO A 53 -3.18 -6.33 6.50
N ILE A 54 -3.23 -4.99 6.41
CA ILE A 54 -3.62 -4.12 7.53
C ILE A 54 -5.05 -4.42 7.96
N ILE A 55 -5.94 -4.65 7.00
CA ILE A 55 -7.34 -4.97 7.24
C ILE A 55 -7.48 -6.38 7.84
N GLU A 56 -6.75 -7.36 7.30
CA GLU A 56 -6.80 -8.75 7.77
C GLU A 56 -6.26 -8.87 9.19
N PHE A 57 -5.12 -8.27 9.50
CA PHE A 57 -4.58 -8.23 10.86
C PHE A 57 -5.57 -7.58 11.83
N ARG A 58 -6.20 -6.47 11.46
CA ARG A 58 -7.19 -5.82 12.33
C ARG A 58 -8.42 -6.69 12.58
N LYS A 59 -8.97 -7.33 11.55
CA LYS A 59 -10.20 -8.13 11.65
C LYS A 59 -9.96 -9.51 12.27
N LYS A 60 -8.86 -10.16 11.91
CA LYS A 60 -8.57 -11.55 12.24
C LYS A 60 -7.51 -11.69 13.34
N GLY A 61 -6.86 -10.62 13.78
CA GLY A 61 -5.78 -10.65 14.78
C GLY A 61 -6.20 -10.43 16.24
N LYS A 62 -7.49 -10.57 16.58
CA LYS A 62 -8.05 -10.25 17.92
C LYS A 62 -7.74 -8.82 18.41
N VAL A 63 -7.67 -7.87 17.48
CA VAL A 63 -7.46 -6.45 17.80
C VAL A 63 -8.75 -5.88 18.42
N LYS A 64 -8.62 -5.22 19.58
CA LYS A 64 -9.76 -4.55 20.22
C LYS A 64 -10.31 -3.42 19.34
N ASN A 65 -11.63 -3.21 19.37
CA ASN A 65 -12.27 -2.11 18.64
C ASN A 65 -11.63 -0.76 18.99
N GLY A 66 -11.44 0.08 17.97
CA GLY A 66 -10.75 1.37 18.10
C GLY A 66 -9.22 1.31 18.19
N LYS A 67 -8.60 0.12 18.21
CA LYS A 67 -7.14 -0.03 18.19
C LYS A 67 -6.60 -0.27 16.77
N SER A 68 -5.33 0.11 16.59
CA SER A 68 -4.57 -0.13 15.35
C SER A 68 -4.22 -1.61 15.19
N TYR A 69 -4.11 -2.07 13.94
CA TYR A 69 -3.75 -3.44 13.57
C TYR A 69 -2.43 -3.92 14.17
N ILE A 70 -1.52 -3.01 14.52
CA ILE A 70 -0.25 -3.32 15.21
C ILE A 70 -0.44 -4.01 16.56
N HIS A 71 -1.65 -3.93 17.15
CA HIS A 71 -1.99 -4.61 18.40
C HIS A 71 -2.54 -6.03 18.17
N THR A 72 -2.17 -6.67 17.05
CA THR A 72 -2.54 -8.05 16.76
C THR A 72 -1.94 -8.96 17.83
N THR A 73 -2.76 -9.83 18.40
CA THR A 73 -2.35 -10.73 19.52
C THR A 73 -2.38 -12.21 19.13
N GLN A 74 -2.84 -12.53 17.93
CA GLN A 74 -2.82 -13.89 17.40
C GLN A 74 -2.28 -13.91 15.97
N ILE A 75 -1.65 -15.02 15.60
CA ILE A 75 -1.16 -15.27 14.24
C ILE A 75 -2.37 -15.36 13.29
N VAL A 76 -2.25 -14.74 12.12
CA VAL A 76 -3.27 -14.75 11.07
C VAL A 76 -2.76 -15.62 9.92
N GLU A 77 -3.38 -16.78 9.73
CA GLU A 77 -2.96 -17.79 8.73
C GLU A 77 -3.93 -17.90 7.55
N THR A 78 -4.91 -17.00 7.45
CA THR A 78 -5.99 -17.08 6.44
C THR A 78 -6.04 -15.80 5.62
N GLY A 79 -6.49 -15.89 4.37
CA GLY A 79 -6.67 -14.72 3.49
C GLY A 79 -5.49 -14.53 2.56
N ILE A 80 -4.87 -13.35 2.57
CA ILE A 80 -3.65 -13.14 1.75
C ILE A 80 -2.47 -13.96 2.28
N TYR A 81 -2.50 -14.32 3.57
CA TYR A 81 -1.49 -15.14 4.23
C TYR A 81 -1.61 -16.65 3.98
N SER A 82 -2.66 -17.09 3.27
CA SER A 82 -2.83 -18.50 2.89
C SER A 82 -2.34 -18.81 1.47
N ILE A 83 -1.73 -17.83 0.79
CA ILE A 83 -1.06 -17.98 -0.51
C ILE A 83 0.39 -18.37 -0.24
#